data_AF-A0A959I2R7-F1
#
_entry.id   AF-A0A959I2R7-F1
#
_cell.length_a   1.000
_cell.length_b   1.000
_cell.length_c   1.000
_cell.angle_alpha   90.00
_cell.angle_beta   90.00
_cell.angle_gamma   90.00
#
_symmetry.space_group_name_H-M   'P 1'
#
loop_
_entity.id
_entity.type
_entity.pdbx_description
1 polymer ?
#
loop_
_entity_poly.entity_id
_entity_poly.type
_entity_poly.pdbx_seq_one_letter_code
_entity_poly.pdbx_strand_id
1 'polypeptide(L)'
;MGKSKFLYCLLILLSPAFSCAPKGADATKEPEALSSGKNGEADAPVEEEAYIPVFSDGSKDYTIVLKPGIGFVALDKKGEALYEVFPYDNGPDYPADGYFRIVDNGKIGYADEETGQTMIQPQYAAARPFENGYAPVCPDCETQTDGEYSSWVNGKWGLIDKRGRVVVEPQFEEILEVTEDGRVLVVAGGKQRWEKIK
;
A
#
# COMPACT_ATOMS: atom_id res chain seq x y z
N MET A 1 -40.18 26.37 5.69
CA MET A 1 -39.84 25.55 4.49
C MET A 1 -38.62 26.16 3.84
N GLY A 2 -37.44 25.59 4.08
CA GLY A 2 -36.17 26.07 3.52
C GLY A 2 -35.39 24.90 2.92
N LYS A 3 -35.03 25.00 1.64
CA LYS A 3 -34.11 24.07 0.97
C LYS A 3 -32.71 24.68 1.05
N SER A 4 -31.75 23.98 1.65
CA SER A 4 -30.34 24.34 1.56
C SER A 4 -29.66 23.43 0.53
N LYS A 5 -29.14 24.03 -0.54
CA LYS A 5 -28.19 23.43 -1.48
C LYS A 5 -26.81 23.81 -0.96
N PHE A 6 -25.98 22.83 -0.61
CA PHE A 6 -24.57 23.10 -0.35
C PHE A 6 -23.81 23.16 -1.67
N LEU A 7 -23.42 24.38 -2.01
CA LEU A 7 -22.41 24.76 -2.97
C LEU A 7 -21.07 24.71 -2.23
N TYR A 8 -20.08 23.96 -2.72
CA TYR A 8 -18.70 24.15 -2.26
C TYR A 8 -17.85 24.66 -3.43
N CYS A 9 -17.33 25.87 -3.21
CA CYS A 9 -16.52 26.67 -4.11
C CYS A 9 -15.19 26.02 -4.43
N LEU A 10 -14.85 26.08 -5.72
CA LEU A 10 -13.50 26.23 -6.21
C LEU A 10 -12.87 27.50 -5.58
N LEU A 11 -11.78 27.34 -4.83
CA LEU A 11 -10.84 28.42 -4.56
C LEU A 11 -9.41 27.92 -4.78
N ILE A 12 -8.86 28.34 -5.91
CA ILE A 12 -7.43 28.27 -6.21
C ILE A 12 -6.74 29.30 -5.31
N LEU A 13 -5.83 28.85 -4.44
CA LEU A 13 -4.81 29.70 -3.86
C LEU A 13 -3.45 29.04 -4.04
N LEU A 14 -2.56 29.78 -4.68
CA LEU A 14 -1.13 29.51 -4.86
C LEU A 14 -0.39 29.56 -3.51
N SER A 15 0.66 28.72 -3.42
CA SER A 15 1.85 28.76 -2.51
C SER A 15 1.83 27.83 -1.29
N PRO A 16 3.01 27.45 -0.77
CA PRO A 16 4.08 26.68 -1.41
C PRO A 16 4.23 25.30 -0.72
N ALA A 17 4.96 24.40 -1.37
CA ALA A 17 5.30 23.07 -0.87
C ALA A 17 5.74 23.08 0.61
N PHE A 18 4.98 22.44 1.48
CA PHE A 18 5.48 21.97 2.76
C PHE A 18 6.30 20.71 2.50
N SER A 19 7.58 20.93 2.19
CA SER A 19 8.62 19.92 2.22
C SER A 19 8.79 19.45 3.67
N CYS A 20 8.41 18.21 3.95
CA CYS A 20 8.87 17.49 5.13
C CYS A 20 10.15 16.73 4.73
N ALA A 21 11.25 17.46 4.58
CA ALA A 21 12.58 16.87 4.56
C ALA A 21 13.18 16.97 5.97
N PRO A 22 13.82 15.92 6.52
CA PRO A 22 14.56 16.04 7.77
C PRO A 22 15.70 17.06 7.60
N LYS A 23 15.83 17.97 8.57
CA LYS A 23 16.91 18.96 8.60
C LYS A 23 18.25 18.24 8.68
N GLY A 24 19.01 18.27 7.58
CA GLY A 24 20.40 17.77 7.55
C GLY A 24 20.87 17.17 6.21
N ALA A 25 20.01 16.99 5.22
CA ALA A 25 20.44 16.50 3.91
C ALA A 25 21.00 17.63 3.04
N ASP A 26 22.29 17.60 2.77
CA ASP A 26 22.96 18.41 1.75
C ASP A 26 22.43 17.99 0.36
N ALA A 27 21.64 18.87 -0.26
CA ALA A 27 20.97 18.63 -1.54
C ALA A 27 21.89 18.85 -2.76
N THR A 28 23.23 18.79 -2.60
CA THR A 28 24.19 18.97 -3.70
C THR A 28 24.97 17.72 -4.10
N LYS A 29 24.65 16.55 -3.52
CA LYS A 29 25.18 15.27 -3.99
C LYS A 29 24.07 14.43 -4.61
N GLU A 30 24.19 14.20 -5.92
CA GLU A 30 23.50 13.10 -6.60
C GLU A 30 23.79 11.79 -5.84
N PRO A 31 22.80 10.86 -5.73
CA PRO A 31 23.09 9.55 -5.17
C PRO A 31 24.11 8.86 -6.09
N GLU A 32 25.27 8.52 -5.54
CA GLU A 32 26.26 7.71 -6.25
C GLU A 32 25.59 6.39 -6.63
N ALA A 33 25.48 6.13 -7.94
CA ALA A 33 25.10 4.83 -8.46
C ALA A 33 26.03 3.78 -7.81
N LEU A 34 25.44 2.69 -7.30
CA LEU A 34 26.20 1.56 -6.77
C LEU A 34 27.02 0.93 -7.92
N SER A 35 28.23 1.45 -8.18
CA SER A 35 29.14 0.84 -9.14
C SER A 35 29.81 -0.35 -8.46
N SER A 36 29.46 -1.57 -8.86
CA SER A 36 30.24 -2.74 -8.51
C SER A 36 31.51 -2.75 -9.37
N GLY A 37 32.67 -2.77 -8.72
CA GLY A 37 33.96 -2.86 -9.41
C GLY A 37 34.12 -4.19 -10.13
N LYS A 38 34.64 -4.16 -11.36
CA LYS A 38 35.17 -5.35 -12.05
C LYS A 38 36.55 -5.07 -12.61
N ASN A 39 37.53 -5.87 -12.18
CA ASN A 39 38.67 -6.21 -13.02
C ASN A 39 38.18 -7.26 -14.04
N GLY A 40 38.71 -7.16 -15.26
CA GLY A 40 38.06 -7.61 -16.48
C GLY A 40 37.81 -9.11 -16.61
N GLU A 41 36.71 -9.44 -17.26
CA GLU A 41 36.67 -10.23 -18.50
C GLU A 41 35.33 -9.93 -19.19
N ALA A 42 35.27 -10.07 -20.51
CA ALA A 42 34.15 -9.57 -21.33
C ALA A 42 32.87 -10.40 -21.12
N ASP A 43 32.03 -9.95 -20.19
CA ASP A 43 30.64 -10.40 -20.07
C ASP A 43 29.73 -9.49 -20.90
N ALA A 44 28.73 -10.09 -21.55
CA ALA A 44 27.65 -9.43 -22.30
C ALA A 44 27.06 -8.22 -21.54
N PRO A 45 26.45 -7.22 -22.22
CA PRO A 45 25.78 -6.14 -21.52
C PRO A 45 24.68 -6.75 -20.65
N VAL A 46 24.91 -6.79 -19.34
CA VAL A 46 23.85 -6.92 -18.36
C VAL A 46 23.03 -5.66 -18.59
N GLU A 47 21.81 -5.80 -19.10
CA GLU A 47 20.90 -4.66 -19.17
C GLU A 47 20.70 -4.20 -17.73
N GLU A 48 21.42 -3.15 -17.36
CA GLU A 48 21.32 -2.46 -16.10
C GLU A 48 19.92 -1.84 -16.11
N GLU A 49 18.93 -2.61 -15.68
CA GLU A 49 17.57 -2.14 -15.51
C GLU A 49 17.65 -0.94 -14.57
N ALA A 50 17.54 0.26 -15.15
CA ALA A 50 17.67 1.50 -14.42
C ALA A 50 16.45 1.64 -13.50
N TYR A 51 16.64 1.29 -12.23
CA TYR A 51 15.64 1.44 -11.20
C TYR A 51 15.57 2.90 -10.74
N ILE A 52 14.36 3.44 -10.64
CA ILE A 52 14.15 4.75 -9.99
C ILE A 52 13.85 4.47 -8.52
N PRO A 53 14.72 4.85 -7.57
CA PRO A 53 14.42 4.70 -6.15
C PRO A 53 13.24 5.60 -5.77
N VAL A 54 12.21 5.02 -5.17
CA VAL A 54 10.98 5.74 -4.77
C VAL A 54 10.92 5.89 -3.26
N PHE A 55 11.36 4.87 -2.52
CA PHE A 55 11.45 4.90 -1.07
C PHE A 55 12.72 4.18 -0.62
N SER A 56 13.68 4.96 -0.15
CA SER A 56 14.92 4.47 0.45
C SER A 56 15.24 5.34 1.65
N ASP A 57 15.00 4.79 2.83
CA ASP A 57 15.69 5.28 4.01
C ASP A 57 16.88 4.32 4.19
N GLY A 58 18.10 4.86 4.20
CA GLY A 58 19.33 4.07 4.21
C GLY A 58 19.54 3.21 5.47
N SER A 59 18.58 3.19 6.40
CA SER A 59 18.58 2.30 7.57
C SER A 59 17.77 1.01 7.36
N LYS A 60 16.91 0.94 6.34
CA LYS A 60 16.09 -0.24 6.06
C LYS A 60 16.85 -1.32 5.31
N ASP A 61 16.42 -2.55 5.52
CA ASP A 61 16.98 -3.74 4.86
C ASP A 61 16.41 -3.99 3.46
N TYR A 62 15.60 -3.05 2.97
CA TYR A 62 15.00 -3.09 1.66
C TYR A 62 14.87 -1.67 1.08
N THR A 63 14.64 -1.57 -0.22
CA THR A 63 14.31 -0.32 -0.91
C THR A 63 13.19 -0.59 -1.90
N ILE A 64 12.27 0.37 -2.04
CA ILE A 64 11.21 0.30 -3.05
C ILE A 64 11.63 1.11 -4.26
N VAL A 65 11.61 0.46 -5.43
CA VAL A 65 11.94 1.06 -6.71
C VAL A 65 10.76 0.98 -7.66
N LEU A 66 10.72 1.88 -8.64
CA LEU A 66 9.85 1.73 -9.80
C LEU A 66 10.61 0.93 -10.87
N LYS A 67 10.07 -0.25 -11.22
CA LYS A 67 10.55 -1.09 -12.32
C LYS A 67 9.63 -0.94 -13.55
N PRO A 68 10.12 -0.43 -14.69
CA PRO A 68 9.32 -0.26 -15.89
C PRO A 68 8.63 -1.56 -16.32
N GLY A 69 7.33 -1.49 -16.63
CA GLY A 69 6.51 -2.64 -17.06
C GLY A 69 6.07 -3.58 -15.94
N ILE A 70 6.57 -3.42 -14.72
CA ILE A 70 6.14 -4.19 -13.53
C ILE A 70 5.38 -3.28 -12.55
N GLY A 71 5.97 -2.14 -12.18
CA GLY A 71 5.41 -1.25 -11.17
C GLY A 71 6.38 -1.08 -10.00
N PHE A 72 5.86 -0.95 -8.78
CA PHE A 72 6.68 -0.77 -7.59
C PHE A 72 7.14 -2.11 -7.04
N VAL A 73 8.44 -2.26 -6.84
CA VAL A 73 9.04 -3.53 -6.38
C VAL A 73 9.92 -3.24 -5.17
N ALA A 74 9.77 -4.04 -4.11
CA ALA A 74 10.70 -4.03 -2.99
C ALA A 74 11.89 -4.93 -3.32
N LEU A 75 13.10 -4.39 -3.18
CA LEU A 75 14.36 -5.10 -3.35
C LEU A 75 15.05 -5.26 -2.00
N ASP A 76 15.67 -6.40 -1.76
CA ASP A 76 16.54 -6.61 -0.60
C ASP A 76 17.88 -5.84 -0.73
N LYS A 77 18.75 -5.94 0.28
CA LYS A 77 20.10 -5.33 0.27
C LYS A 77 21.00 -5.76 -0.90
N LYS A 78 20.73 -6.91 -1.53
CA LYS A 78 21.48 -7.42 -2.67
C LYS A 78 20.88 -6.96 -4.01
N GLY A 79 19.71 -6.32 -3.99
CA GLY A 79 18.95 -5.96 -5.17
C GLY A 79 18.04 -7.08 -5.68
N GLU A 80 17.84 -8.15 -4.90
CA GLU A 80 16.94 -9.25 -5.25
C GLU A 80 15.49 -8.83 -4.96
N ALA A 81 14.58 -9.08 -5.89
CA ALA A 81 13.18 -8.73 -5.72
C ALA A 81 12.52 -9.57 -4.62
N LEU A 82 11.86 -8.91 -3.68
CA LEU A 82 11.08 -9.53 -2.60
C LEU A 82 9.62 -9.75 -3.04
N TYR A 83 8.96 -8.68 -3.50
CA TYR A 83 7.56 -8.66 -3.92
C TYR A 83 7.23 -7.35 -4.64
N GLU A 84 6.09 -7.32 -5.33
CA GLU A 84 5.49 -6.08 -5.79
C GLU A 84 4.80 -5.36 -4.63
N VAL A 85 4.88 -4.03 -4.61
CA VAL A 85 4.18 -3.18 -3.65
C VAL A 85 2.89 -2.70 -4.28
N PHE A 86 1.79 -2.78 -3.54
CA PHE A 86 0.47 -2.40 -4.06
C PHE A 86 0.49 -0.95 -4.56
N PRO A 87 0.03 -0.65 -5.78
CA PRO A 87 0.00 0.72 -6.29
C PRO A 87 -1.15 1.50 -5.66
N TYR A 88 -0.88 2.70 -5.16
CA TYR A 88 -1.89 3.60 -4.62
C TYR A 88 -1.67 5.03 -5.11
N ASP A 89 -2.73 5.64 -5.64
CA ASP A 89 -2.67 6.93 -6.34
C ASP A 89 -1.62 6.87 -7.48
N ASN A 90 -0.52 7.62 -7.37
CA ASN A 90 0.55 7.64 -8.36
C ASN A 90 1.86 7.00 -7.85
N GLY A 91 1.80 6.26 -6.74
CA GLY A 91 2.97 5.74 -6.02
C GLY A 91 2.79 4.33 -5.46
N PRO A 92 3.79 3.81 -4.75
CA PRO A 92 3.63 2.60 -3.94
C PRO A 92 2.69 2.90 -2.76
N ASP A 93 2.10 1.84 -2.20
CA ASP A 93 1.26 1.95 -1.02
C ASP A 93 2.02 2.61 0.13
N TYR A 94 1.35 3.51 0.83
CA TYR A 94 1.90 4.13 2.02
C TYR A 94 1.73 3.17 3.20
N PRO A 95 2.70 3.11 4.13
CA PRO A 95 2.49 2.40 5.37
C PRO A 95 1.32 2.97 6.18
N ALA A 96 0.50 2.07 6.71
CA ALA A 96 -0.55 2.37 7.66
C ALA A 96 -0.44 1.38 8.82
N ASP A 97 -0.44 1.90 10.05
CA ASP A 97 -0.33 1.08 11.26
C ASP A 97 0.88 0.13 11.28
N GLY A 98 1.99 0.50 10.63
CA GLY A 98 3.22 -0.31 10.56
C GLY A 98 3.29 -1.30 9.40
N TYR A 99 2.33 -1.29 8.49
CA TYR A 99 2.24 -2.25 7.39
C TYR A 99 1.92 -1.55 6.08
N PHE A 100 2.40 -2.07 4.96
CA PHE A 100 1.93 -1.69 3.63
C PHE A 100 1.49 -2.93 2.85
N ARG A 101 0.61 -2.76 1.87
CA ARG A 101 0.10 -3.87 1.06
C ARG A 101 1.13 -4.29 0.02
N ILE A 102 1.26 -5.60 -0.14
CA ILE A 102 2.11 -6.24 -1.14
C ILE A 102 1.28 -7.10 -2.07
N VAL A 103 1.76 -7.30 -3.29
CA VAL A 103 1.05 -8.06 -4.32
C VAL A 103 1.93 -9.21 -4.81
N ASP A 104 1.31 -10.39 -4.92
CA ASP A 104 1.86 -11.52 -5.66
C ASP A 104 0.72 -12.26 -6.36
N ASN A 105 0.91 -12.59 -7.64
CA ASN A 105 -0.07 -13.31 -8.46
C ASN A 105 -1.50 -12.72 -8.39
N GLY A 106 -1.61 -11.39 -8.33
CA GLY A 106 -2.89 -10.67 -8.24
C GLY A 106 -3.61 -10.80 -6.89
N LYS A 107 -2.95 -11.36 -5.87
CA LYS A 107 -3.43 -11.40 -4.49
C LYS A 107 -2.69 -10.37 -3.64
N ILE A 108 -3.36 -9.89 -2.61
CA ILE A 108 -2.86 -8.87 -1.70
C ILE A 108 -2.51 -9.52 -0.37
N GLY A 109 -1.35 -9.14 0.16
CA GLY A 109 -0.84 -9.45 1.49
C GLY A 109 -0.32 -8.20 2.17
N TYR A 110 0.47 -8.36 3.23
CA TYR A 110 1.04 -7.25 3.99
C TYR A 110 2.48 -7.52 4.39
N ALA A 111 3.32 -6.51 4.25
CA ALA A 111 4.68 -6.49 4.77
C ALA A 111 4.83 -5.45 5.87
N ASP A 112 5.71 -5.75 6.82
CA ASP A 112 6.11 -4.86 7.90
C ASP A 112 6.93 -3.68 7.34
N GLU A 113 6.59 -2.45 7.75
CA GLU A 113 7.20 -1.25 7.19
C GLU A 113 8.65 -1.03 7.63
N GLU A 114 9.07 -1.58 8.78
CA GLU A 114 10.42 -1.34 9.31
C GLU A 114 11.40 -2.32 8.67
N THR A 115 11.01 -3.59 8.61
CA THR A 115 11.87 -4.69 8.22
C THR A 115 11.70 -5.13 6.76
N GLY A 116 10.56 -4.81 6.13
CA GLY A 116 10.20 -5.34 4.81
C GLY A 116 9.86 -6.84 4.83
N GLN A 117 9.67 -7.43 6.01
CA GLN A 117 9.28 -8.84 6.12
C GLN A 117 7.80 -9.01 5.74
N THR A 118 7.50 -10.03 4.94
CA THR A 118 6.12 -10.43 4.70
C THR A 118 5.51 -11.01 5.98
N MET A 119 4.56 -10.28 6.55
CA MET A 119 3.86 -10.69 7.77
C MET A 119 2.60 -11.49 7.46
N ILE A 120 1.92 -11.13 6.37
CA ILE A 120 0.71 -11.80 5.88
C ILE A 120 0.94 -12.08 4.40
N GLN A 121 1.03 -13.36 4.05
CA GLN A 121 1.24 -13.80 2.68
C GLN A 121 0.09 -13.30 1.77
N PRO A 122 0.39 -12.90 0.52
CA PRO A 122 -0.62 -12.58 -0.47
C PRO A 122 -1.64 -13.70 -0.64
N GLN A 123 -2.89 -13.44 -0.27
CA GLN A 123 -3.96 -14.45 -0.33
C GLN A 123 -5.36 -13.84 -0.57
N TYR A 124 -5.52 -12.54 -0.34
CA TYR A 124 -6.81 -11.86 -0.50
C TYR A 124 -6.96 -11.27 -1.89
N ALA A 125 -8.15 -11.36 -2.49
CA ALA A 125 -8.40 -10.66 -3.76
C ALA A 125 -8.48 -9.14 -3.57
N ALA A 126 -8.96 -8.69 -2.41
CA ALA A 126 -8.97 -7.29 -2.03
C ALA A 126 -8.62 -7.10 -0.55
N ALA A 127 -7.97 -5.98 -0.24
CA ALA A 127 -7.48 -5.66 1.09
C ALA A 127 -7.33 -4.14 1.24
N ARG A 128 -7.77 -3.62 2.39
CA ARG A 128 -7.61 -2.22 2.77
C ARG A 128 -6.41 -2.05 3.72
N PRO A 129 -5.86 -0.84 3.89
CA PRO A 129 -4.79 -0.59 4.85
C PRO A 129 -5.18 -0.98 6.28
N PHE A 130 -4.18 -1.20 7.13
CA PHE A 130 -4.43 -1.40 8.56
C PHE A 130 -4.83 -0.08 9.22
N GLU A 131 -5.86 -0.15 10.08
CA GLU A 131 -6.30 0.94 10.94
C GLU A 131 -6.71 0.37 12.30
N ASN A 132 -6.25 0.98 13.39
CA ASN A 132 -6.53 0.55 14.76
C ASN A 132 -6.19 -0.93 15.01
N GLY A 133 -5.16 -1.45 14.34
CA GLY A 133 -4.69 -2.83 14.45
C GLY A 133 -5.47 -3.88 13.66
N TYR A 134 -6.41 -3.48 12.82
CA TYR A 134 -7.20 -4.37 11.98
C TYR A 134 -7.14 -3.97 10.51
N ALA A 135 -7.34 -4.94 9.61
CA ALA A 135 -7.48 -4.69 8.19
C ALA A 135 -8.72 -5.38 7.62
N PRO A 136 -9.58 -4.64 6.87
CA PRO A 136 -10.62 -5.24 6.05
C PRO A 136 -10.01 -6.04 4.90
N VAL A 137 -10.45 -7.29 4.77
CA VAL A 137 -10.00 -8.21 3.72
C VAL A 137 -11.18 -8.91 3.06
N CYS A 138 -11.02 -9.20 1.77
CA CYS A 138 -12.00 -9.92 0.96
C CYS A 138 -11.26 -11.00 0.13
N PRO A 139 -11.48 -12.29 0.43
CA PRO A 139 -10.75 -13.38 -0.24
C PRO A 139 -11.01 -13.49 -1.75
N ASP A 140 -12.21 -13.09 -2.17
CA ASP A 140 -12.82 -13.43 -3.47
C ASP A 140 -13.51 -12.24 -4.16
N CYS A 141 -13.27 -11.01 -3.71
CA CYS A 141 -13.75 -9.81 -4.41
C CYS A 141 -13.19 -9.73 -5.84
N GLU A 142 -13.98 -9.12 -6.72
CA GLU A 142 -13.62 -8.88 -8.11
C GLU A 142 -13.25 -7.40 -8.30
N THR A 143 -12.17 -7.13 -9.03
CA THR A 143 -11.85 -5.76 -9.43
C THR A 143 -12.77 -5.33 -10.58
N GLN A 144 -13.49 -4.24 -10.39
CA GLN A 144 -14.26 -3.55 -11.42
C GLN A 144 -13.64 -2.19 -11.69
N THR A 145 -13.34 -1.93 -12.96
CA THR A 145 -12.76 -0.66 -13.43
C THR A 145 -13.82 0.15 -14.20
N ASP A 146 -13.93 1.43 -13.87
CA ASP A 146 -14.72 2.43 -14.59
C ASP A 146 -13.84 3.66 -14.87
N GLY A 147 -13.35 3.76 -16.11
CA GLY A 147 -12.35 4.76 -16.48
C GLY A 147 -11.03 4.58 -15.74
N GLU A 148 -10.58 5.63 -15.05
CA GLU A 148 -9.36 5.62 -14.23
C GLU A 148 -9.59 5.05 -12.82
N TYR A 149 -10.84 4.78 -12.45
CA TYR A 149 -11.19 4.30 -11.11
C TYR A 149 -11.33 2.78 -11.10
N SER A 150 -10.79 2.14 -10.06
CA SER A 150 -11.01 0.73 -9.78
C SER A 150 -11.63 0.56 -8.39
N SER A 151 -12.57 -0.37 -8.30
CA SER A 151 -13.28 -0.74 -7.06
C SER A 151 -13.33 -2.26 -6.93
N TRP A 152 -13.55 -2.74 -5.72
CA TRP A 152 -13.74 -4.17 -5.45
C TRP A 152 -15.21 -4.47 -5.20
N VAL A 153 -15.76 -5.42 -5.94
CA VAL A 153 -17.18 -5.76 -5.95
C VAL A 153 -17.38 -7.27 -5.80
N ASN A 154 -18.64 -7.72 -5.67
CA ASN A 154 -19.06 -9.12 -5.71
C ASN A 154 -18.51 -10.09 -4.64
N GLY A 155 -17.72 -9.62 -3.66
CA GLY A 155 -17.25 -10.43 -2.54
C GLY A 155 -17.84 -10.02 -1.18
N LYS A 156 -17.36 -10.66 -0.11
CA LYS A 156 -17.68 -10.29 1.27
C LYS A 156 -16.44 -9.87 2.04
N TRP A 157 -16.60 -8.87 2.88
CA TRP A 157 -15.53 -8.34 3.71
C TRP A 157 -15.56 -8.96 5.10
N GLY A 158 -14.37 -9.29 5.59
CA GLY A 158 -14.05 -9.68 6.95
C GLY A 158 -12.94 -8.81 7.53
N LEU A 159 -12.50 -9.12 8.76
CA LEU A 159 -11.40 -8.42 9.42
C LEU A 159 -10.33 -9.42 9.84
N ILE A 160 -9.07 -9.00 9.66
CA ILE A 160 -7.91 -9.65 10.26
C ILE A 160 -7.20 -8.72 11.22
N ASP A 161 -6.45 -9.28 12.16
CA ASP A 161 -5.50 -8.55 12.99
C ASP A 161 -4.09 -8.49 12.35
N LYS A 162 -3.17 -7.76 12.99
CA LYS A 162 -1.76 -7.64 12.55
C LYS A 162 -0.99 -8.97 12.45
N ARG A 163 -1.51 -10.06 13.01
CA ARG A 163 -0.92 -11.42 12.88
C ARG A 163 -1.58 -12.24 11.76
N GLY A 164 -2.48 -11.63 10.99
CA GLY A 164 -3.25 -12.31 9.95
C GLY A 164 -4.36 -13.23 10.48
N ARG A 165 -4.70 -13.15 11.78
CA ARG A 165 -5.78 -13.98 12.34
C ARG A 165 -7.11 -13.37 11.93
N VAL A 166 -8.03 -14.19 11.45
CA VAL A 166 -9.41 -13.76 11.16
C VAL A 166 -10.12 -13.45 12.47
N VAL A 167 -10.50 -12.18 12.61
CA VAL A 167 -11.24 -11.62 13.75
C VAL A 167 -12.74 -11.60 13.43
N VAL A 168 -13.08 -11.31 12.18
CA VAL A 168 -14.44 -11.37 11.64
C VAL A 168 -14.38 -12.12 10.32
N GLU A 169 -15.11 -13.24 10.25
CA GLU A 169 -15.24 -13.99 9.01
C GLU A 169 -15.88 -13.14 7.91
N PRO A 170 -15.40 -13.23 6.65
CA PRO A 170 -15.99 -12.55 5.50
C PRO A 170 -17.49 -12.82 5.39
N GLN A 171 -18.31 -11.80 5.69
CA GLN A 171 -19.77 -11.93 5.66
C GLN A 171 -20.50 -10.61 5.39
N PHE A 172 -19.80 -9.48 5.49
CA PHE A 172 -20.39 -8.16 5.31
C PHE A 172 -20.26 -7.69 3.87
N GLU A 173 -21.23 -6.90 3.42
CA GLU A 173 -21.16 -6.25 2.10
C GLU A 173 -20.06 -5.20 2.09
N GLU A 174 -19.86 -4.49 3.20
CA GLU A 174 -18.78 -3.53 3.40
C GLU A 174 -18.40 -3.46 4.88
N ILE A 175 -17.13 -3.15 5.15
CA ILE A 175 -16.64 -2.66 6.44
C ILE A 175 -16.16 -1.23 6.25
N LEU A 176 -16.86 -0.27 6.84
CA LEU A 176 -16.67 1.16 6.61
C LEU A 176 -15.72 1.81 7.61
N GLU A 177 -15.69 1.32 8.85
CA GLU A 177 -14.89 1.88 9.94
C GLU A 177 -14.60 0.80 10.98
N VAL A 178 -13.40 0.83 11.55
CA VAL A 178 -13.03 0.05 12.74
C VAL A 178 -12.54 1.02 13.79
N THR A 179 -13.19 1.05 14.96
CA THR A 179 -12.80 1.93 16.06
C THR A 179 -11.74 1.26 16.94
N GLU A 180 -10.94 2.08 17.62
CA GLU A 180 -9.94 1.61 18.59
C GLU A 180 -10.55 0.74 19.71
N ASP A 181 -11.81 1.00 20.10
CA ASP A 181 -12.53 0.22 21.11
C ASP A 181 -13.20 -1.07 20.56
N GLY A 182 -12.87 -1.48 19.33
CA GLY A 182 -13.29 -2.76 18.76
C GLY A 182 -14.74 -2.79 18.25
N ARG A 183 -15.29 -1.64 17.85
CA ARG A 183 -16.57 -1.56 17.12
C ARG A 183 -16.31 -1.43 15.63
N VAL A 184 -17.21 -2.00 14.84
CA VAL A 184 -17.10 -1.99 13.37
C VAL A 184 -18.38 -1.46 12.77
N LEU A 185 -18.28 -0.45 11.92
CA LEU A 185 -19.40 -0.01 11.11
C LEU A 185 -19.44 -0.85 9.84
N VAL A 186 -20.51 -1.62 9.65
CA VAL A 186 -20.66 -2.55 8.53
C VAL A 186 -21.88 -2.21 7.69
N VAL A 187 -21.88 -2.62 6.43
CA VAL A 187 -23.08 -2.72 5.61
C VAL A 187 -23.52 -4.19 5.53
N ALA A 188 -24.78 -4.44 5.89
CA ALA A 188 -25.41 -5.76 5.79
C ALA A 188 -26.87 -5.61 5.36
N GLY A 189 -27.26 -6.29 4.27
CA GLY A 189 -28.61 -6.17 3.71
C GLY A 189 -28.91 -4.75 3.24
N GLY A 190 -27.91 -4.06 2.68
CA GLY A 190 -28.02 -2.68 2.18
C GLY A 190 -28.18 -1.61 3.26
N LYS A 191 -27.91 -1.92 4.53
CA LYS A 191 -28.02 -0.95 5.64
C LYS A 191 -26.77 -0.94 6.50
N GLN A 192 -26.41 0.25 6.97
CA GLN A 192 -25.32 0.44 7.92
C GLN A 192 -25.75 0.07 9.34
N ARG A 193 -24.87 -0.59 10.10
CA ARG A 193 -25.02 -0.79 11.55
C ARG A 193 -23.68 -1.05 12.22
N TRP A 194 -23.64 -0.85 13.53
CA TRP A 194 -22.46 -1.16 14.36
C TRP A 194 -22.49 -2.60 14.84
N GLU A 195 -21.35 -3.29 14.72
CA GLU A 195 -21.08 -4.61 15.30
C GLU A 195 -19.96 -4.50 16.32
N LYS A 196 -19.93 -5.43 17.29
CA LYS A 196 -18.80 -5.56 18.23
C LYS A 196 -17.92 -6.71 17.81
N ILE A 197 -16.62 -6.45 17.72
CA ILE A 197 -15.61 -7.49 17.66
C ILE A 197 -15.47 -8.10 19.07
N LYS A 198 -15.34 -9.42 19.15
CA LYS A 198 -15.19 -10.17 20.41
C LYS A 198 -13.81 -10.04 21.01
#